data_AF-Q093M5-F1
#
_entry.id   AF-Q093M5-F1
#
_cell.length_a   1.000
_cell.length_b   1.000
_cell.length_c   1.000
_cell.angle_alpha   90.00
_cell.angle_beta   90.00
_cell.angle_gamma   90.00
#
_symmetry.space_group_name_H-M   'P 1'
#
loop_
_entity.id
_entity.type
_entity.pdbx_description
1 polymer ?
#
loop_
_entity_poly.entity_id
_entity_poly.type
_entity_poly.pdbx_seq_one_letter_code
_entity_poly.pdbx_strand_id
1 'polypeptide(L)'
;MAVRGFFWHEFPATLRAEGRFVATSGGLFILGLLLGALVVLLEPRGAELLVPAGVRSYVAQGRMWTDDLLSVAPPNAVSSSIATNNLTVIIFTFASGILLGLGTVFTLVNNGVQIGAITALCSREGLGGALLDFVAAHGPVELSIIVIAGGAGLMIGQALIDPGELPRGQALALRGKAAVKLVLGCAPFLAAIGAVEGFISPGSLFPTWLKAALGLTLGTLFWTYLLRAGKGETLSSTRLR
;
A
#
# COMPACT_ATOMS: atom_id res chain seq x y z
N MET A 1 26.36 -4.33 9.00
CA MET A 1 25.20 -4.83 9.76
C MET A 1 24.43 -5.76 8.82
N ALA A 2 24.26 -7.03 9.18
CA ALA A 2 23.72 -8.05 8.26
C ALA A 2 22.28 -7.72 7.85
N VAL A 3 21.87 -8.08 6.63
CA VAL A 3 20.49 -7.97 6.10
C VAL A 3 19.46 -8.52 7.10
N ARG A 4 19.80 -9.60 7.80
CA ARG A 4 19.01 -10.17 8.89
C ARG A 4 18.75 -9.17 10.02
N GLY A 5 19.74 -8.42 10.47
CA GLY A 5 19.59 -7.42 11.53
C GLY A 5 18.60 -6.31 11.12
N PHE A 6 18.68 -5.86 9.87
CA PHE A 6 17.75 -4.87 9.32
C PHE A 6 16.30 -5.35 9.39
N PHE A 7 15.99 -6.55 8.87
CA PHE A 7 14.63 -7.07 8.87
C PHE A 7 14.14 -7.49 10.26
N TRP A 8 14.98 -8.03 11.14
CA TRP A 8 14.49 -8.48 12.45
C TRP A 8 14.40 -7.36 13.49
N HIS A 9 15.15 -6.27 13.32
CA HIS A 9 15.24 -5.21 14.32
C HIS A 9 14.91 -3.84 13.74
N GLU A 10 15.70 -3.36 12.78
CA GLU A 10 15.64 -1.96 12.36
C GLU A 10 14.30 -1.59 11.71
N PHE A 11 13.82 -2.38 10.76
CA PHE A 11 12.58 -2.07 10.04
C PHE A 11 11.34 -2.13 10.94
N PRO A 12 11.07 -3.23 11.67
CA PRO A 12 9.96 -3.29 12.64
C PRO A 12 10.06 -2.23 13.75
N ALA A 13 11.26 -1.95 14.27
CA ALA A 13 11.44 -0.93 15.30
C ALA A 13 11.16 0.48 14.78
N THR A 14 11.62 0.80 13.56
CA THR A 14 11.35 2.09 12.91
C THR A 14 9.86 2.29 12.70
N LEU A 15 9.14 1.26 12.22
CA LEU A 15 7.69 1.35 12.03
C LEU A 15 6.95 1.62 13.34
N ARG A 16 7.34 0.96 14.43
CA ARG A 16 6.73 1.20 15.75
C ARG A 16 7.05 2.59 16.30
N ALA A 17 8.28 3.06 16.13
CA ALA A 17 8.68 4.40 16.56
C ALA A 17 7.94 5.51 15.80
N GLU A 18 7.64 5.29 14.52
CA GLU A 18 7.02 6.27 13.63
C GLU A 18 5.53 5.95 13.33
N GLY A 19 4.91 5.11 14.16
CA GLY A 19 3.57 4.58 13.94
C GLY A 19 2.49 5.65 13.78
N ARG A 20 2.68 6.85 14.35
CA ARG A 20 1.77 7.98 14.15
C ARG A 20 1.64 8.40 12.69
N PHE A 21 2.75 8.40 11.92
CA PHE A 21 2.72 8.77 10.52
C PHE A 21 2.06 7.70 9.66
N VAL A 22 2.30 6.43 9.99
CA VAL A 22 1.64 5.29 9.35
C VAL A 22 0.13 5.32 9.62
N ALA A 23 -0.28 5.62 10.85
CA ALA A 23 -1.69 5.76 11.22
C ALA A 23 -2.36 6.94 10.49
N THR A 24 -1.71 8.12 10.44
CA THR A 24 -2.22 9.27 9.69
C THR A 24 -2.34 8.95 8.20
N SER A 25 -1.34 8.30 7.62
CA SER A 25 -1.37 7.83 6.24
C SER A 25 -2.53 6.87 5.98
N GLY A 26 -2.76 5.92 6.90
CA GLY A 26 -3.90 5.01 6.85
C GLY A 26 -5.24 5.74 6.92
N GLY A 27 -5.35 6.75 7.78
CA GLY A 27 -6.54 7.61 7.87
C GLY A 27 -6.83 8.36 6.58
N LEU A 28 -5.80 8.96 5.95
CA LEU A 28 -5.94 9.65 4.67
C LEU A 28 -6.36 8.70 3.53
N PHE A 29 -5.75 7.51 3.49
CA PHE A 29 -6.08 6.49 2.50
C PHE A 29 -7.53 6.00 2.66
N ILE A 30 -7.95 5.67 3.89
CA ILE A 30 -9.31 5.26 4.21
C ILE A 30 -10.30 6.39 3.89
N LEU A 31 -9.97 7.64 4.22
CA LEU A 31 -10.79 8.79 3.86
C LEU A 31 -11.01 8.85 2.35
N GLY A 32 -9.94 8.73 1.55
CA GLY A 32 -10.04 8.67 0.09
C GLY A 32 -10.95 7.54 -0.37
N LEU A 33 -10.75 6.33 0.17
CA LEU A 33 -11.57 5.14 -0.13
C LEU A 33 -13.05 5.38 0.14
N LEU A 34 -13.39 5.90 1.32
CA LEU A 34 -14.77 6.20 1.67
C LEU A 34 -15.37 7.28 0.77
N LEU A 35 -14.62 8.35 0.45
CA LEU A 35 -15.08 9.41 -0.44
C LEU A 35 -15.34 8.90 -1.85
N GLY A 36 -14.41 8.13 -2.42
CA GLY A 36 -14.58 7.55 -3.75
C GLY A 36 -15.78 6.60 -3.84
N ALA A 37 -15.94 5.74 -2.83
CA ALA A 37 -17.09 4.85 -2.74
C ALA A 37 -18.40 5.64 -2.59
N LEU A 38 -18.44 6.63 -1.70
CA LEU A 38 -19.62 7.44 -1.43
C LEU A 38 -20.08 8.20 -2.68
N VAL A 39 -19.16 8.81 -3.43
CA VAL A 39 -19.48 9.53 -4.67
C VAL A 39 -20.21 8.61 -5.65
N VAL A 40 -19.68 7.41 -5.91
CA VAL A 40 -20.27 6.46 -6.86
C VAL A 40 -21.58 5.83 -6.35
N LEU A 41 -21.68 5.60 -5.03
CA LEU A 41 -22.89 5.06 -4.42
C LEU A 41 -24.05 6.06 -4.47
N LEU A 42 -23.78 7.36 -4.27
CA LEU A 42 -24.78 8.43 -4.29
C LEU A 42 -25.13 8.91 -5.71
N GLU A 43 -24.13 9.08 -6.58
CA GLU A 43 -24.31 9.50 -7.97
C GLU A 43 -23.53 8.54 -8.89
N PRO A 44 -24.22 7.62 -9.61
CA PRO A 44 -23.57 6.61 -10.44
C PRO A 44 -22.65 7.20 -11.52
N ARG A 45 -22.99 8.39 -12.05
CA ARG A 45 -22.14 9.11 -13.02
C ARG A 45 -20.82 9.57 -12.42
N GLY A 46 -20.69 9.60 -11.10
CA GLY A 46 -19.41 9.85 -10.41
C GLY A 46 -18.32 8.86 -10.82
N ALA A 47 -18.68 7.65 -11.25
CA ALA A 47 -17.73 6.68 -11.80
C ALA A 47 -17.03 7.20 -13.07
N GLU A 48 -17.69 8.02 -13.89
CA GLU A 48 -17.09 8.57 -15.12
C GLU A 48 -15.89 9.47 -14.84
N LEU A 49 -15.90 10.13 -13.68
CA LEU A 49 -14.84 11.02 -13.21
C LEU A 49 -13.73 10.27 -12.47
N LEU A 50 -14.10 9.30 -11.64
CA LEU A 50 -13.18 8.68 -10.67
C LEU A 50 -12.60 7.34 -11.13
N VAL A 51 -13.31 6.61 -12.01
CA VAL A 51 -12.90 5.29 -12.48
C VAL A 51 -12.32 5.40 -13.89
N PRO A 52 -11.10 4.87 -14.14
CA PRO A 52 -10.50 4.87 -15.46
C PRO A 52 -11.42 4.29 -16.53
N ALA A 53 -11.45 4.90 -17.71
CA ALA A 53 -12.32 4.46 -18.81
C ALA A 53 -12.11 2.99 -19.19
N GLY A 54 -10.86 2.51 -19.12
CA GLY A 54 -10.52 1.11 -19.34
C GLY A 54 -11.19 0.17 -18.33
N VAL A 55 -11.28 0.53 -17.05
CA VAL A 55 -12.01 -0.31 -16.06
C VAL A 55 -13.51 -0.25 -16.29
N ARG A 56 -14.06 0.95 -16.56
CA ARG A 56 -15.49 1.14 -16.80
C ARG A 56 -16.00 0.34 -18.00
N SER A 57 -15.24 0.24 -19.09
CA SER A 57 -15.67 -0.49 -20.28
C SER A 57 -15.82 -1.99 -20.04
N TYR A 58 -14.97 -2.62 -19.22
CA TYR A 58 -15.13 -4.02 -18.82
C TYR A 58 -16.34 -4.22 -17.91
N VAL A 59 -16.47 -3.35 -16.90
CA VAL A 59 -17.57 -3.45 -15.92
C VAL A 59 -18.93 -3.26 -16.61
N ALA A 60 -19.03 -2.34 -17.58
CA ALA A 60 -20.24 -2.17 -18.40
C ALA A 60 -20.61 -3.40 -19.25
N GLN A 61 -19.65 -4.31 -19.51
CA GLN A 61 -19.88 -5.58 -20.20
C GLN A 61 -20.14 -6.75 -19.22
N GLY A 62 -20.22 -6.48 -17.92
CA GLY A 62 -20.38 -7.51 -16.88
C GLY A 62 -19.13 -8.37 -16.69
N ARG A 63 -17.94 -7.83 -16.97
CA ARG A 63 -16.65 -8.55 -16.83
C ARG A 63 -15.66 -7.78 -15.98
N MET A 64 -14.68 -8.48 -15.42
CA MET A 64 -13.55 -7.83 -14.75
C MET A 64 -12.45 -7.54 -15.77
N TRP A 65 -11.80 -6.37 -15.64
CA TRP A 65 -10.60 -6.07 -16.43
C TRP A 65 -9.43 -7.01 -16.11
N THR A 66 -9.52 -7.76 -15.01
CA THR A 66 -8.54 -8.74 -14.56
C THR A 66 -8.71 -10.10 -15.22
N ASP A 67 -9.84 -10.36 -15.90
CA ASP A 67 -10.14 -11.68 -16.51
C ASP A 67 -9.17 -12.00 -17.65
N ASP A 68 -8.72 -10.98 -18.39
CA ASP A 68 -7.83 -11.12 -19.53
C ASP A 68 -6.33 -11.08 -19.17
N LEU A 69 -5.95 -10.94 -17.89
CA LEU A 69 -4.54 -10.81 -17.49
C LEU A 69 -3.68 -11.99 -17.98
N LEU A 70 -4.21 -13.21 -17.90
CA LEU A 70 -3.50 -14.42 -18.33
C LEU A 70 -3.68 -14.74 -19.81
N SER A 71 -4.63 -14.09 -20.50
CA SER A 71 -4.80 -14.24 -21.95
C SER A 71 -3.82 -13.35 -22.73
N VAL A 72 -3.35 -12.25 -22.12
CA VAL A 72 -2.42 -11.31 -22.74
C VAL A 72 -0.95 -11.55 -22.39
N ALA A 73 -0.65 -12.17 -21.25
CA ALA A 73 0.73 -12.43 -20.81
C ALA A 73 0.82 -13.64 -19.86
N PRO A 74 1.96 -14.36 -19.82
CA PRO A 74 2.15 -15.44 -18.86
C PRO A 74 2.24 -14.92 -17.41
N PRO A 75 1.90 -15.74 -16.39
CA PRO A 75 1.81 -15.32 -14.99
C PRO A 75 3.06 -14.63 -14.43
N ASN A 76 4.26 -15.04 -14.84
CA ASN A 76 5.52 -14.43 -14.44
C ASN A 76 5.69 -12.99 -14.97
N ALA A 77 5.23 -12.72 -16.20
CA ALA A 77 5.25 -11.39 -16.79
C ALA A 77 4.20 -10.47 -16.16
N VAL A 78 2.99 -10.99 -15.91
CA VAL A 78 1.92 -10.28 -15.18
C VAL A 78 2.40 -9.90 -13.78
N SER A 79 2.91 -10.88 -13.02
CA SER A 79 3.47 -10.67 -11.68
C SER A 79 4.54 -9.58 -11.65
N SER A 80 5.50 -9.63 -12.58
CA SER A 80 6.59 -8.67 -12.65
C SER A 80 6.09 -7.26 -12.99
N SER A 81 5.14 -7.15 -13.91
CA SER A 81 4.54 -5.87 -14.30
C SER A 81 3.80 -5.22 -13.13
N ILE A 82 2.97 -5.99 -12.42
CA ILE A 82 2.20 -5.46 -11.30
C ILE A 82 3.11 -5.11 -10.12
N ALA A 83 4.07 -5.98 -9.77
CA ALA A 83 5.06 -5.68 -8.73
C ALA A 83 5.84 -4.38 -9.03
N THR A 84 6.19 -4.15 -10.30
CA THR A 84 6.88 -2.93 -10.73
C THR A 84 5.98 -1.70 -10.64
N ASN A 85 4.71 -1.82 -11.02
CA ASN A 85 3.72 -0.75 -10.90
C ASN A 85 3.56 -0.35 -9.43
N ASN A 86 3.29 -1.32 -8.56
CA ASN A 86 3.10 -1.09 -7.14
C ASN A 86 4.35 -0.49 -6.51
N LEU A 87 5.54 -0.97 -6.88
CA LEU A 87 6.80 -0.40 -6.40
C LEU A 87 6.96 1.06 -6.82
N THR A 88 6.56 1.40 -8.04
CA THR A 88 6.59 2.78 -8.54
C THR A 88 5.62 3.66 -7.76
N VAL A 89 4.40 3.20 -7.49
CA VAL A 89 3.43 3.92 -6.66
C VAL A 89 3.99 4.16 -5.25
N ILE A 90 4.60 3.14 -4.63
CA ILE A 90 5.18 3.23 -3.29
C ILE A 90 6.36 4.22 -3.25
N ILE A 91 7.29 4.12 -4.21
CA ILE A 91 8.42 5.05 -4.31
C ILE A 91 7.93 6.47 -4.53
N PHE A 92 6.96 6.68 -5.43
CA PHE A 92 6.39 7.98 -5.71
C PHE A 92 5.65 8.56 -4.50
N THR A 93 4.84 7.75 -3.81
CA THR A 93 4.11 8.15 -2.59
C THR A 93 5.07 8.65 -1.51
N PHE A 94 6.18 7.92 -1.31
CA PHE A 94 7.25 8.31 -0.39
C PHE A 94 7.99 9.56 -0.87
N ALA A 95 8.51 9.56 -2.10
CA ALA A 95 9.41 10.59 -2.61
C ALA A 95 8.70 11.95 -2.78
N SER A 96 7.43 11.93 -3.18
CA SER A 96 6.59 13.14 -3.29
C SER A 96 6.36 13.84 -1.94
N GLY A 97 6.75 13.21 -0.82
CA GLY A 97 6.82 13.85 0.49
C GLY A 97 7.77 15.06 0.53
N ILE A 98 8.73 15.14 -0.39
CA ILE A 98 9.61 16.32 -0.55
C ILE A 98 8.81 17.60 -0.85
N LEU A 99 7.61 17.48 -1.40
CA LEU A 99 6.69 18.59 -1.66
C LEU A 99 5.91 18.96 -0.39
N LEU A 100 6.63 19.12 0.73
CA LEU A 100 6.06 19.42 2.05
C LEU A 100 4.98 18.40 2.50
N GLY A 101 5.08 17.15 2.05
CA GLY A 101 4.09 16.10 2.34
C GLY A 101 2.81 16.17 1.49
N LEU A 102 2.56 17.26 0.76
CA LEU A 102 1.34 17.44 -0.04
C LEU A 102 1.23 16.41 -1.17
N GLY A 103 2.36 16.08 -1.81
CA GLY A 103 2.40 15.04 -2.84
C GLY A 103 2.02 13.66 -2.30
N THR A 104 2.48 13.33 -1.09
CA THR A 104 2.11 12.09 -0.39
C THR A 104 0.63 12.07 -0.04
N VAL A 105 0.10 13.16 0.51
CA VAL A 105 -1.34 13.28 0.84
C VAL A 105 -2.19 13.09 -0.41
N PHE A 106 -1.85 13.81 -1.49
CA PHE A 106 -2.55 13.69 -2.76
C PHE A 106 -2.53 12.24 -3.27
N THR A 107 -1.37 11.59 -3.25
CA THR A 107 -1.23 10.22 -3.74
C THR A 107 -2.06 9.23 -2.90
N LEU A 108 -2.02 9.32 -1.58
CA LEU A 108 -2.81 8.46 -0.68
C LEU A 108 -4.31 8.64 -0.89
N VAL A 109 -4.78 9.88 -0.91
CA VAL A 109 -6.20 10.18 -1.10
C VAL A 109 -6.65 9.76 -2.48
N ASN A 110 -5.90 10.06 -3.54
CA ASN A 110 -6.24 9.68 -4.91
C ASN A 110 -6.28 8.15 -5.10
N ASN A 111 -5.31 7.41 -4.57
CA ASN A 111 -5.34 5.93 -4.62
C ASN A 111 -6.54 5.37 -3.84
N GLY A 112 -6.80 5.91 -2.64
CA GLY A 112 -7.99 5.57 -1.87
C GLY A 112 -9.27 5.81 -2.68
N VAL A 113 -9.44 7.02 -3.23
CA VAL A 113 -10.61 7.41 -4.05
C VAL A 113 -10.82 6.46 -5.22
N GLN A 114 -9.76 6.12 -5.97
CA GLN A 114 -9.89 5.20 -7.10
C GLN A 114 -10.33 3.80 -6.65
N ILE A 115 -9.72 3.24 -5.60
CA ILE A 115 -10.08 1.92 -5.08
C ILE A 115 -11.53 1.92 -4.56
N GLY A 116 -11.92 2.96 -3.82
CA GLY A 116 -13.28 3.12 -3.32
C GLY A 116 -14.31 3.21 -4.43
N ALA A 117 -14.04 4.03 -5.46
CA ALA A 117 -14.91 4.22 -6.61
C ALA A 117 -15.05 2.94 -7.45
N ILE A 118 -13.94 2.22 -7.70
CA ILE A 118 -13.94 0.93 -8.39
C ILE A 118 -14.75 -0.10 -7.59
N THR A 119 -14.53 -0.17 -6.28
CA THR A 119 -15.25 -1.10 -5.39
C THR A 119 -16.75 -0.84 -5.41
N ALA A 120 -17.16 0.43 -5.31
CA ALA A 120 -18.55 0.83 -5.40
C ALA A 120 -19.17 0.52 -6.77
N LEU A 121 -18.47 0.83 -7.87
CA LEU A 121 -18.92 0.54 -9.22
C LEU A 121 -19.13 -0.97 -9.42
N CYS A 122 -18.12 -1.80 -9.11
CA CYS A 122 -18.24 -3.25 -9.22
C CYS A 122 -19.37 -3.80 -8.34
N SER A 123 -19.56 -3.28 -7.13
CA SER A 123 -20.65 -3.71 -6.25
C SER A 123 -22.02 -3.40 -6.84
N ARG A 124 -22.19 -2.24 -7.48
CA ARG A 124 -23.44 -1.84 -8.14
C ARG A 124 -23.77 -2.69 -9.36
N GLU A 125 -22.75 -3.08 -10.12
CA GLU A 125 -22.90 -3.88 -11.34
C GLU A 125 -22.85 -5.40 -11.07
N GLY A 126 -22.97 -5.83 -9.81
CA GLY A 126 -22.97 -7.26 -9.45
C GLY A 126 -21.60 -7.97 -9.53
N LEU A 127 -20.53 -7.22 -9.78
CA LEU A 127 -19.14 -7.71 -9.88
C LEU A 127 -18.35 -7.60 -8.57
N GLY A 128 -18.97 -7.14 -7.47
CA GLY A 128 -18.29 -6.99 -6.17
C GLY A 128 -17.66 -8.29 -5.66
N GLY A 129 -18.31 -9.44 -5.91
CA GLY A 129 -17.77 -10.76 -5.58
C GLY A 129 -16.53 -11.12 -6.40
N ALA A 130 -16.51 -10.79 -7.69
CA ALA A 130 -15.37 -11.02 -8.58
C ALA A 130 -14.18 -10.12 -8.21
N LEU A 131 -14.45 -8.85 -7.86
CA LEU A 131 -13.44 -7.95 -7.32
C LEU A 131 -12.85 -8.48 -6.01
N LEU A 132 -13.70 -8.94 -5.09
CA LEU A 132 -13.24 -9.53 -3.84
C LEU A 132 -12.40 -10.78 -4.09
N ASP A 133 -12.84 -11.67 -4.99
CA ASP A 133 -12.09 -12.87 -5.36
C ASP A 133 -10.68 -12.55 -5.86
N PHE A 134 -10.56 -11.52 -6.71
CA PHE A 134 -9.26 -11.08 -7.21
C PHE A 134 -8.39 -10.49 -6.08
N VAL A 135 -8.91 -9.53 -5.32
CA VAL A 135 -8.12 -8.75 -4.35
C VAL A 135 -7.79 -9.53 -3.07
N ALA A 136 -8.62 -10.50 -2.69
CA ALA A 136 -8.58 -11.11 -1.35
C ALA A 136 -7.22 -11.74 -0.97
N ALA A 137 -6.45 -12.27 -1.92
CA ALA A 137 -5.18 -12.95 -1.65
C ALA A 137 -4.01 -12.00 -1.39
N HIS A 138 -3.99 -10.82 -2.02
CA HIS A 138 -2.84 -9.91 -2.02
C HIS A 138 -3.13 -8.58 -1.30
N GLY A 139 -4.37 -8.08 -1.40
CA GLY A 139 -4.80 -6.77 -0.93
C GLY A 139 -4.41 -6.42 0.51
N PRO A 140 -4.57 -7.31 1.52
CA PRO A 140 -4.25 -6.97 2.91
C PRO A 140 -2.80 -6.49 3.12
N VAL A 141 -1.82 -7.13 2.48
CA VAL A 141 -0.41 -6.74 2.62
C VAL A 141 -0.10 -5.55 1.71
N GLU A 142 -0.59 -5.53 0.49
CA GLU A 142 -0.33 -4.46 -0.46
C GLU A 142 -0.86 -3.10 0.00
N LEU A 143 -2.10 -3.05 0.48
CA LEU A 143 -2.71 -1.85 1.05
C LEU A 143 -1.97 -1.39 2.31
N SER A 144 -1.43 -2.32 3.09
CA SER A 144 -0.58 -1.98 4.24
C SER A 144 0.72 -1.32 3.79
N ILE A 145 1.33 -1.78 2.70
CA ILE A 145 2.59 -1.24 2.21
C ILE A 145 2.43 0.19 1.67
N ILE A 146 1.40 0.49 0.89
CA ILE A 146 1.15 1.88 0.42
C ILE A 146 0.93 2.82 1.61
N VAL A 147 0.24 2.36 2.66
CA VAL A 147 0.06 3.13 3.90
C VAL A 147 1.40 3.37 4.63
N ILE A 148 2.28 2.37 4.71
CA ILE A 148 3.63 2.53 5.29
C ILE A 148 4.47 3.50 4.47
N ALA A 149 4.43 3.40 3.13
CA ALA A 149 5.11 4.32 2.22
C ALA A 149 4.59 5.76 2.35
N GLY A 150 3.28 5.92 2.51
CA GLY A 150 2.67 7.21 2.83
C GLY A 150 3.12 7.76 4.18
N GLY A 151 3.23 6.92 5.21
CA GLY A 151 3.79 7.33 6.49
C GLY A 151 5.23 7.86 6.34
N ALA A 152 6.05 7.13 5.57
CA ALA A 152 7.41 7.55 5.24
C ALA A 152 7.44 8.90 4.48
N GLY A 153 6.55 9.12 3.51
CA GLY A 153 6.45 10.40 2.81
C GLY A 153 5.99 11.56 3.70
N LEU A 154 5.06 11.33 4.62
CA LEU A 154 4.63 12.32 5.60
C LEU A 154 5.75 12.70 6.58
N MET A 155 6.64 11.76 6.95
CA MET A 155 7.84 12.06 7.75
C MET A 155 8.79 13.03 7.01
N ILE A 156 8.96 12.85 5.70
CA ILE A 156 9.75 13.77 4.87
C ILE A 156 9.12 15.17 4.85
N GLY A 157 7.81 15.24 4.63
CA GLY A 157 7.07 16.50 4.65
C GLY A 157 7.18 17.22 5.98
N GLN A 158 7.00 16.49 7.09
CA GLN A 158 7.15 17.03 8.44
C GLN A 158 8.55 17.60 8.68
N ALA A 159 9.61 16.92 8.25
CA ALA A 159 10.98 17.39 8.43
C ALA A 159 11.28 18.72 7.72
N LEU A 160 10.53 19.03 6.66
CA LEU A 160 10.66 20.28 5.90
C LEU A 160 9.81 21.42 6.48
N ILE A 161 8.59 21.09 6.93
CA ILE A 161 7.63 22.04 7.51
C ILE A 161 8.10 22.47 8.91
N ASP A 162 8.39 21.50 9.77
CA ASP A 162 8.76 21.69 11.17
C ASP A 162 10.03 20.89 11.50
N PRO A 163 11.22 21.42 11.17
CA PRO A 163 12.49 20.77 11.43
C PRO A 163 12.92 20.83 12.91
N GLY A 164 12.16 21.51 13.78
CA GLY A 164 12.56 21.82 15.13
C GLY A 164 13.79 22.73 15.17
N GLU A 165 14.77 22.37 16.01
CA GLU A 165 16.02 23.12 16.18
C GLU A 165 17.06 22.87 15.09
N LEU A 166 16.83 21.88 14.21
CA LEU A 166 17.78 21.53 13.16
C LEU A 166 17.57 22.38 11.90
N PRO A 167 18.64 22.67 11.14
CA PRO A 167 18.49 23.12 9.76
C PRO A 167 17.71 22.09 8.94
N ARG A 168 16.82 22.53 8.04
CA ARG A 168 15.96 21.65 7.23
C ARG A 168 16.70 20.50 6.55
N GLY A 169 17.89 20.76 5.98
CA GLY A 169 18.69 19.72 5.33
C GLY A 169 19.15 18.62 6.30
N GLN A 170 19.49 18.97 7.54
CA GLN A 170 19.88 18.01 8.57
C GLN A 170 18.67 17.25 9.11
N ALA A 171 17.56 17.95 9.36
CA ALA A 171 16.29 17.32 9.74
C ALA A 171 15.83 16.31 8.67
N LEU A 172 15.91 16.70 7.40
CA LEU A 172 15.60 15.84 6.27
C LEU A 172 16.54 14.63 6.19
N ALA A 173 17.85 14.81 6.38
CA ALA A 173 18.79 13.69 6.37
C ALA A 173 18.52 12.70 7.52
N LEU A 174 18.16 13.21 8.70
CA LEU A 174 17.84 12.38 9.87
C LEU A 174 16.53 11.61 9.67
N ARG A 175 15.43 12.30 9.34
CA ARG A 175 14.11 11.70 9.10
C ARG A 175 14.10 10.82 7.85
N GLY A 176 14.83 11.23 6.82
CA GLY A 176 14.98 10.50 5.56
C GLY A 176 15.60 9.12 5.76
N LYS A 177 16.58 8.96 6.65
CA LYS A 177 17.12 7.64 7.00
C LYS A 177 16.02 6.71 7.52
N ALA A 178 15.21 7.17 8.48
CA ALA A 178 14.11 6.37 9.02
C ALA A 178 13.04 6.06 7.96
N ALA A 179 12.65 7.06 7.17
CA ALA A 179 11.67 6.90 6.10
C ALA A 179 12.13 5.89 5.03
N VAL A 180 13.40 5.95 4.61
CA VAL A 180 13.98 5.00 3.65
C VAL A 180 13.99 3.57 4.22
N LYS A 181 14.26 3.38 5.52
CA LYS A 181 14.16 2.04 6.14
C LYS A 181 12.76 1.45 6.02
N LEU A 182 11.72 2.27 6.15
CA LEU A 182 10.33 1.81 6.00
C LEU A 182 10.04 1.33 4.57
N VAL A 183 10.46 2.13 3.57
CA VAL A 183 10.23 1.80 2.14
C VAL A 183 11.04 0.58 1.71
N LEU A 184 12.33 0.55 2.03
CA LEU A 184 13.21 -0.59 1.71
C LEU A 184 12.76 -1.87 2.44
N GLY A 185 12.27 -1.73 3.67
CA GLY A 185 11.72 -2.83 4.44
C GLY A 185 10.49 -3.47 3.78
N CYS A 186 9.69 -2.69 3.06
CA CYS A 186 8.50 -3.19 2.38
C CYS A 186 8.76 -3.85 1.02
N ALA A 187 9.84 -3.44 0.31
CA ALA A 187 10.12 -3.89 -1.05
C ALA A 187 10.08 -5.42 -1.27
N PRO A 188 10.70 -6.28 -0.43
CA PRO A 188 10.64 -7.73 -0.65
C PRO A 188 9.25 -8.32 -0.40
N PHE A 189 8.48 -7.74 0.53
CA PHE A 189 7.10 -8.17 0.76
C PHE A 189 6.22 -7.81 -0.44
N LEU A 190 6.43 -6.64 -1.03
CA LEU A 190 5.72 -6.23 -2.23
C LEU A 190 6.01 -7.16 -3.42
N ALA A 191 7.27 -7.53 -3.63
CA ALA A 191 7.64 -8.48 -4.67
C ALA A 191 6.99 -9.86 -4.45
N ALA A 192 6.97 -10.35 -3.20
CA ALA A 192 6.30 -11.60 -2.86
C ALA A 192 4.78 -11.52 -3.11
N ILE A 193 4.16 -10.38 -2.79
CA ILE A 193 2.73 -10.17 -3.01
C ILE A 193 2.38 -9.99 -4.48
N GLY A 194 3.24 -9.36 -5.29
CA GLY A 194 3.09 -9.35 -6.74
C GLY A 194 3.15 -10.75 -7.36
N ALA A 195 3.84 -11.71 -6.72
CA ALA A 195 3.76 -13.12 -7.12
C ALA A 195 2.41 -13.74 -6.76
N VAL A 196 1.87 -13.47 -5.57
CA VAL A 196 0.50 -13.88 -5.20
C VAL A 196 -0.52 -13.29 -6.18
N GLU A 197 -0.33 -12.05 -6.60
CA GLU A 197 -1.22 -11.38 -7.55
C GLU A 197 -1.12 -11.93 -8.98
N GLY A 198 0.07 -12.30 -9.46
CA GLY A 198 0.20 -12.88 -10.81
C GLY A 198 -0.21 -14.36 -10.90
N PHE A 199 -0.07 -15.13 -9.82
CA PHE A 199 -0.24 -16.60 -9.84
C PHE A 199 -1.50 -17.11 -9.12
N ILE A 200 -1.98 -16.41 -8.09
CA ILE A 200 -3.09 -16.88 -7.24
C ILE A 200 -4.36 -16.08 -7.49
N SER A 201 -4.23 -14.77 -7.72
CA SER A 201 -5.36 -13.86 -7.84
C SER A 201 -6.17 -14.02 -9.14
N PRO A 202 -5.57 -14.23 -10.33
CA PRO A 202 -6.30 -14.33 -11.58
C PRO A 202 -6.91 -15.72 -11.76
N GLY A 203 -8.07 -15.76 -12.44
CA GLY A 203 -8.76 -17.00 -12.78
C GLY A 203 -9.36 -17.75 -11.60
N SER A 204 -9.90 -18.93 -11.89
CA SER A 204 -10.70 -19.74 -10.97
C SER A 204 -9.96 -20.95 -10.38
N LEU A 205 -8.62 -20.97 -10.47
CA LEU A 205 -7.81 -22.11 -10.00
C LEU A 205 -7.98 -22.34 -8.49
N PHE A 206 -8.09 -21.26 -7.72
CA PHE A 206 -8.33 -21.30 -6.28
C PHE A 206 -9.70 -20.71 -5.95
N PRO A 207 -10.49 -21.32 -5.06
CA PRO A 207 -11.76 -20.74 -4.64
C PRO A 207 -11.55 -19.49 -3.78
N THR A 208 -12.51 -18.56 -3.81
CA THR A 208 -12.45 -17.27 -3.12
C THR A 208 -12.11 -17.37 -1.63
N TRP A 209 -12.69 -18.35 -0.92
CA TRP A 209 -12.43 -18.51 0.51
C TRP A 209 -10.96 -18.86 0.81
N LEU A 210 -10.29 -19.59 -0.09
CA LEU A 210 -8.88 -19.95 0.06
C LEU A 210 -7.99 -18.75 -0.23
N LYS A 211 -8.34 -17.95 -1.26
CA LYS A 211 -7.69 -16.66 -1.55
C LYS A 211 -7.80 -15.72 -0.34
N ALA A 212 -8.99 -15.59 0.24
CA ALA A 212 -9.23 -14.79 1.44
C ALA A 212 -8.47 -15.31 2.67
N ALA A 213 -8.46 -16.62 2.91
CA ALA A 213 -7.71 -17.21 4.01
C ALA A 213 -6.20 -16.96 3.87
N LEU A 214 -5.67 -17.07 2.65
CA LEU A 214 -4.27 -16.75 2.35
C LEU A 214 -3.98 -15.28 2.64
N GLY A 215 -4.75 -14.35 2.09
CA GLY A 215 -4.51 -12.92 2.28
C GLY A 215 -4.63 -12.47 3.73
N LEU A 216 -5.63 -12.98 4.47
CA LEU A 216 -5.76 -12.72 5.90
C LEU A 216 -4.59 -13.29 6.70
N THR A 217 -4.12 -14.48 6.34
CA THR A 217 -2.95 -15.11 6.99
C THR A 217 -1.69 -14.28 6.72
N LEU A 218 -1.42 -13.93 5.47
CA LEU A 218 -0.26 -13.11 5.08
C LEU A 218 -0.31 -11.73 5.74
N GLY A 219 -1.47 -11.07 5.73
CA GLY A 219 -1.68 -9.78 6.40
C GLY A 219 -1.46 -9.86 7.91
N THR A 220 -2.00 -10.90 8.55
CA THR A 220 -1.84 -11.12 10.00
C THR A 220 -0.38 -11.40 10.35
N LEU A 221 0.31 -12.25 9.58
CA LEU A 221 1.73 -12.53 9.78
C LEU A 221 2.58 -11.28 9.58
N PHE A 222 2.32 -10.51 8.53
CA PHE A 222 3.01 -9.26 8.22
C PHE A 222 2.92 -8.26 9.39
N TRP A 223 1.70 -7.95 9.85
CA TRP A 223 1.51 -7.04 10.97
C TRP A 223 2.01 -7.61 12.30
N THR A 224 1.84 -8.91 12.56
CA THR A 224 2.39 -9.54 13.77
C THR A 224 3.91 -9.44 13.80
N TYR A 225 4.57 -9.68 12.68
CA TYR A 225 6.02 -9.50 12.52
C TYR A 225 6.41 -8.04 12.79
N LEU A 226 5.79 -7.07 12.12
CA LEU A 226 6.11 -5.64 12.28
C LEU A 226 5.89 -5.15 13.71
N LEU A 227 4.88 -5.66 14.41
CA LEU A 227 4.55 -5.26 15.76
C LEU A 227 5.34 -6.01 16.83
N ARG A 228 5.95 -7.17 16.54
CA ARG A 228 6.60 -8.01 17.56
C ARG A 228 8.11 -8.22 17.36
N ALA A 229 8.61 -8.27 16.13
CA ALA A 229 10.02 -8.54 15.87
C ALA A 229 10.92 -7.46 16.50
N GLY A 230 12.04 -7.89 17.10
CA GLY A 230 12.98 -7.01 17.80
C GLY A 230 12.51 -6.47 19.15
N LYS A 231 11.39 -6.95 19.70
CA LYS A 231 11.01 -6.69 21.10
C LYS A 231 11.80 -7.62 22.03
N GLY A 232 12.71 -7.07 22.83
CA GLY A 232 13.47 -7.83 23.84
C GLY A 232 14.97 -7.59 23.84
N GLU A 233 15.53 -7.05 22.76
CA GLU A 233 16.90 -6.52 22.76
C GLU A 233 16.85 -5.09 23.29
N THR A 234 16.88 -4.96 24.62
CA THR A 234 17.17 -3.70 25.29
C THR A 234 18.47 -3.18 24.68
N LEU A 235 18.40 -2.09 23.90
CA LEU A 235 19.58 -1.33 23.54
C LEU A 235 20.22 -0.92 24.86
N SER A 236 21.27 -1.65 25.24
CA SER A 236 22.11 -1.33 26.38
C SER A 236 22.45 0.15 26.26
N SER A 237 22.08 0.86 27.32
CA SER A 237 22.23 2.29 27.47
C SER A 237 23.59 2.79 26.99
N THR A 238 23.55 3.56 25.91
CA THR A 238 24.53 4.64 25.71
C THR A 238 23.72 5.93 25.55
N ARG A 239 23.16 6.38 26.69
CA ARG A 239 22.92 7.81 26.90
C ARG A 239 24.30 8.45 26.89
N LEU A 240 24.69 9.04 25.77
CA LEU A 240 25.68 10.10 25.83
C LEU A 240 24.92 11.39 26.10
N ARG A 241 25.32 11.99 27.21
CA ARG A 241 25.16 13.40 27.53
C ARG A 241 25.73 14.26 26.41
#